data_AF-A0A822HGJ0-F1
#
_entry.id   AF-A0A822HGJ0-F1
#
_cell.length_a   1.000
_cell.length_b   1.000
_cell.length_c   1.000
_cell.angle_alpha   90.00
_cell.angle_beta   90.00
_cell.angle_gamma   90.00
#
_symmetry.space_group_name_H-M   'P 1'
#
loop_
_entity.id
_entity.type
_entity.pdbx_description
1 polymer ?
#
loop_
_entity_poly.entity_id
_entity_poly.type
_entity_poly.pdbx_seq_one_letter_code
_entity_poly.pdbx_strand_id
1 'polypeptide(L)'
;DLIISIAGSTQHFDLSARLKKSFQLGLVSAAATTNAWIITAGINAGVVKEVGEALSKYRYKNQKDGIDIPCIGIASWDYIAGKDQLDQSISKTTNNHNTIVNTPSKKYQHNTAIDAIQMVKIKNIFFIR
;
A
#
# COMPACT_ATOMS: atom_id res chain seq x y z
N ASP A 1 -4.08 -3.86 -23.23
CA ASP A 1 -3.87 -3.83 -21.77
C ASP A 1 -4.50 -2.59 -21.16
N LEU A 2 -5.14 -2.74 -19.99
CA LEU A 2 -5.88 -1.66 -19.31
C LEU A 2 -5.25 -1.38 -17.93
N ILE A 3 -5.16 -0.10 -17.58
CA ILE A 3 -4.77 0.36 -16.25
C ILE A 3 -5.91 1.21 -15.68
N ILE A 4 -6.28 0.93 -14.44
CA ILE A 4 -7.23 1.72 -13.66
C ILE A 4 -6.43 2.48 -12.62
N SER A 5 -6.26 3.79 -12.84
CA SER A 5 -5.66 4.68 -11.85
C SER A 5 -6.74 5.20 -10.90
N ILE A 6 -6.50 5.07 -9.59
CA ILE A 6 -7.43 5.51 -8.55
C ILE A 6 -6.71 6.49 -7.64
N ALA A 7 -7.14 7.74 -7.74
CA ALA A 7 -6.73 8.84 -6.87
C ALA A 7 -7.91 9.32 -6.04
N GLY A 8 -7.63 9.88 -4.87
CA GLY A 8 -8.63 10.41 -3.96
C GLY A 8 -7.99 11.20 -2.83
N SER A 9 -8.84 11.83 -2.01
CA SER A 9 -8.36 12.61 -0.86
C SER A 9 -7.65 11.71 0.15
N THR A 10 -6.60 12.27 0.76
CA THR A 10 -5.90 11.66 1.90
C THR A 10 -6.60 11.96 3.23
N GLN A 11 -7.67 12.77 3.21
CA GLN A 11 -8.49 13.06 4.38
C GLN A 11 -9.47 11.92 4.66
N HIS A 12 -9.86 11.78 5.92
CA HIS A 12 -10.86 10.80 6.31
C HIS A 12 -12.21 11.18 5.69
N PHE A 13 -12.83 10.22 5.02
CA PHE A 13 -14.11 10.38 4.35
C PHE A 13 -14.92 9.10 4.55
N ASP A 14 -16.10 9.22 5.15
CA ASP A 14 -16.98 8.09 5.41
C ASP A 14 -17.98 7.91 4.28
N LEU A 15 -17.83 6.79 3.57
CA LEU A 15 -18.78 6.34 2.58
C LEU A 15 -19.94 5.62 3.25
N SER A 16 -21.17 5.91 2.82
CA SER A 16 -22.33 5.13 3.22
C SER A 16 -22.15 3.66 2.82
N ALA A 17 -22.67 2.73 3.61
CA ALA A 17 -22.50 1.28 3.39
C ALA A 17 -22.92 0.84 1.97
N ARG A 18 -23.98 1.46 1.43
CA ARG A 18 -24.46 1.19 0.06
C ARG A 18 -23.45 1.64 -0.99
N LEU A 19 -22.95 2.87 -0.88
CA LEU A 19 -22.00 3.42 -1.84
C LEU A 19 -20.65 2.69 -1.78
N LYS A 20 -20.16 2.40 -0.57
CA LYS A 20 -18.99 1.55 -0.34
C LYS A 20 -19.14 0.21 -1.04
N LYS A 21 -20.27 -0.48 -0.86
CA LYS A 21 -20.52 -1.77 -1.51
C LYS A 21 -20.54 -1.66 -3.04
N SER A 22 -21.27 -0.69 -3.59
CA SER A 22 -21.34 -0.46 -5.03
C SER A 22 -19.97 -0.14 -5.64
N PHE A 23 -19.18 0.71 -4.98
CA PHE A 23 -17.83 1.05 -5.39
C PHE A 23 -16.90 -0.17 -5.39
N GLN A 24 -16.83 -0.90 -4.26
CA GLN A 24 -15.93 -2.04 -4.11
C GLN A 24 -16.26 -3.16 -5.13
N LEU A 25 -17.55 -3.46 -5.33
CA LEU A 25 -17.98 -4.47 -6.31
C LEU A 25 -17.72 -4.03 -7.74
N GLY A 26 -18.12 -2.81 -8.11
CA GLY A 26 -17.93 -2.29 -9.46
C GLY A 26 -16.45 -2.25 -9.86
N LEU A 27 -15.58 -1.80 -8.95
CA LEU A 27 -14.14 -1.77 -9.17
C LEU A 27 -13.57 -3.16 -9.43
N VAL A 28 -13.85 -4.10 -8.54
CA VAL A 28 -13.33 -5.48 -8.64
C VAL A 28 -13.86 -6.17 -9.90
N SER A 29 -15.15 -6.01 -10.21
CA SER A 29 -15.74 -6.58 -11.42
C SER A 29 -15.10 -6.00 -12.67
N ALA A 30 -14.95 -4.68 -12.77
CA ALA A 30 -14.32 -4.05 -13.92
C ALA A 30 -12.87 -4.56 -14.11
N ALA A 31 -12.06 -4.50 -13.05
CA ALA A 31 -10.66 -4.90 -13.10
C ALA A 31 -10.47 -6.39 -13.45
N ALA A 32 -11.28 -7.27 -12.86
CA ALA A 32 -11.21 -8.72 -13.12
C ALA A 32 -11.68 -9.07 -14.54
N THR A 33 -12.76 -8.46 -15.04
CA THR A 33 -13.28 -8.74 -16.38
C THR A 33 -12.30 -8.33 -17.47
N THR A 34 -11.54 -7.24 -17.26
CA THR A 34 -10.61 -6.70 -18.26
C THR A 34 -9.15 -7.07 -18.01
N ASN A 35 -8.84 -7.88 -16.99
CA ASN A 35 -7.47 -8.14 -16.51
C ASN A 35 -6.65 -6.85 -16.31
N ALA A 36 -7.27 -5.82 -15.72
CA ALA A 36 -6.62 -4.53 -15.55
C ALA A 36 -5.69 -4.50 -14.33
N TRP A 37 -4.62 -3.71 -14.45
CA TRP A 37 -3.80 -3.32 -13.31
C TRP A 37 -4.42 -2.14 -12.59
N ILE A 38 -4.34 -2.17 -11.26
CA ILE A 38 -4.76 -1.05 -10.42
C ILE A 38 -3.52 -0.28 -9.97
N ILE A 39 -3.54 1.04 -10.14
CA ILE A 39 -2.53 1.94 -9.59
C ILE A 39 -3.21 2.90 -8.62
N THR A 40 -2.66 3.03 -7.42
CA THR A 40 -3.21 3.91 -6.39
C THR A 40 -2.12 4.55 -5.52
N ALA A 41 -2.49 5.47 -4.63
CA ALA A 41 -1.55 6.17 -3.76
C ALA A 41 -0.99 5.29 -2.62
N GLY A 42 -1.52 4.08 -2.40
CA GLY A 42 -1.02 3.13 -1.39
C GLY A 42 -1.33 3.50 0.06
N ILE A 43 -1.88 4.68 0.31
CA ILE A 43 -2.23 5.19 1.65
C ILE A 43 -3.60 4.71 2.12
N ASN A 44 -3.72 4.38 3.41
CA ASN A 44 -4.91 3.87 4.07
C ASN A 44 -5.85 5.01 4.50
N ALA A 45 -6.24 5.84 3.53
CA ALA A 45 -7.12 6.98 3.75
C ALA A 45 -8.09 7.16 2.58
N GLY A 46 -9.20 7.86 2.86
CA GLY A 46 -10.24 8.17 1.89
C GLY A 46 -10.67 6.97 1.04
N VAL A 47 -10.76 7.18 -0.27
CA VAL A 47 -11.17 6.17 -1.26
C VAL A 47 -10.16 5.03 -1.38
N VAL A 48 -8.87 5.30 -1.15
CA VAL A 48 -7.79 4.31 -1.33
C VAL A 48 -7.88 3.19 -0.28
N LYS A 49 -8.34 3.50 0.93
CA LYS A 49 -8.70 2.50 1.95
C LYS A 49 -9.72 1.50 1.40
N GLU A 50 -10.76 1.99 0.72
CA GLU A 50 -11.83 1.15 0.19
C GLU A 50 -11.38 0.29 -0.99
N VAL A 51 -10.44 0.78 -1.81
CA VAL A 51 -9.76 -0.02 -2.84
C VAL A 51 -9.04 -1.20 -2.20
N GLY A 52 -8.28 -0.94 -1.15
CA GLY A 52 -7.58 -1.96 -0.38
C GLY A 52 -8.47 -3.05 0.19
N GLU A 53 -9.56 -2.63 0.82
CA GLU A 53 -10.56 -3.54 1.36
C GLU A 53 -11.20 -4.39 0.25
N ALA A 54 -11.54 -3.79 -0.90
CA ALA A 54 -12.12 -4.50 -2.04
C ALA A 54 -11.19 -5.61 -2.55
N LEU A 55 -9.92 -5.27 -2.77
CA LEU A 55 -8.91 -6.19 -3.28
C LEU A 55 -8.57 -7.28 -2.27
N SER A 56 -8.50 -6.95 -0.98
CA SER A 56 -8.31 -7.94 0.09
C SER A 56 -9.46 -8.96 0.13
N LYS A 57 -10.72 -8.49 0.06
CA LYS A 57 -11.90 -9.36 0.02
C LYS A 57 -11.93 -10.24 -1.23
N TYR A 58 -11.61 -9.67 -2.39
CA TYR A 58 -11.54 -10.41 -3.64
C TYR A 58 -10.47 -11.50 -3.57
N ARG A 59 -9.26 -11.16 -3.14
CA ARG A 59 -8.15 -12.11 -3.01
C ARG A 59 -8.46 -13.22 -2.00
N TYR A 60 -9.07 -12.89 -0.87
CA TYR A 60 -9.51 -13.90 0.11
C TYR A 60 -10.52 -14.87 -0.50
N LYS A 61 -11.50 -14.36 -1.25
CA LYS A 61 -12.54 -15.18 -1.90
C LYS A 61 -11.98 -16.11 -2.98
N ASN A 62 -11.01 -15.64 -3.77
CA ASN A 62 -10.43 -16.38 -4.89
C ASN A 62 -9.08 -17.04 -4.56
N GLN A 63 -8.71 -17.12 -3.28
CA GLN A 63 -7.41 -17.63 -2.85
C GLN A 63 -7.13 -19.05 -3.33
N LYS A 64 -8.18 -19.90 -3.39
CA LYS A 64 -8.07 -21.30 -3.84
C LYS A 64 -7.78 -21.43 -5.33
N ASP A 65 -8.24 -20.47 -6.12
CA ASP A 65 -8.11 -20.48 -7.58
C ASP A 65 -6.81 -19.77 -8.03
N GLY A 66 -6.06 -19.17 -7.09
CA GLY A 66 -4.82 -18.43 -7.39
C GLY A 66 -5.06 -17.11 -8.15
N ILE A 67 -6.32 -16.68 -8.29
CA ILE A 67 -6.70 -15.47 -9.03
C ILE A 67 -6.53 -14.24 -8.15
N ASP A 68 -5.88 -13.22 -8.70
CA ASP A 68 -5.65 -11.94 -8.02
C ASP A 68 -5.73 -10.79 -9.03
N ILE A 69 -6.02 -9.60 -8.54
CA ILE A 69 -5.97 -8.37 -9.34
C ILE A 69 -4.65 -7.67 -9.03
N PRO A 70 -3.74 -7.48 -10.02
CA PRO A 70 -2.47 -6.82 -9.78
C PRO A 70 -2.71 -5.36 -9.37
N CYS A 71 -2.10 -4.96 -8.25
CA CYS A 71 -2.25 -3.62 -7.70
C CYS A 71 -0.90 -3.10 -7.21
N ILE A 72 -0.62 -1.84 -7.55
CA ILE A 72 0.56 -1.09 -7.11
C ILE A 72 0.11 0.15 -6.35
N GLY A 73 0.66 0.34 -5.15
CA GLY A 73 0.59 1.59 -4.39
C GLY A 73 1.84 2.43 -4.59
N ILE A 74 1.69 3.73 -4.84
CA ILE A 74 2.78 4.71 -4.90
C ILE A 74 2.50 5.79 -3.86
N ALA A 75 3.21 5.74 -2.73
CA ALA A 75 3.05 6.68 -1.64
C ALA A 75 4.23 7.67 -1.57
N SER A 76 3.98 8.91 -1.15
CA SER A 76 5.09 9.81 -0.78
C SER A 76 5.78 9.31 0.50
N TRP A 77 7.09 9.50 0.58
CA TRP A 77 7.93 9.26 1.75
C TRP A 77 7.37 9.91 3.02
N ASP A 78 6.70 11.06 2.87
CA ASP A 78 6.12 11.79 3.99
C ASP A 78 4.99 11.04 4.70
N TYR A 79 4.36 10.06 4.05
CA TYR A 79 3.30 9.23 4.64
C TYR A 79 3.82 8.00 5.39
N ILE A 80 5.14 7.83 5.47
CA ILE A 80 5.76 6.73 6.23
C ILE A 80 5.94 7.16 7.68
N ALA A 81 5.32 6.45 8.62
CA ALA A 81 5.59 6.69 10.03
C ALA A 81 7.02 6.24 10.36
N GLY A 82 7.73 7.04 11.17
CA GLY A 82 9.13 6.78 11.51
C GLY A 82 10.14 7.15 10.41
N LYS A 83 9.74 7.92 9.38
CA LYS A 83 10.64 8.38 8.30
C LYS A 83 11.94 9.02 8.82
N ASP A 84 11.86 9.82 9.89
CA ASP A 84 13.03 10.53 10.44
C ASP A 84 14.03 9.55 11.07
N GLN A 85 13.56 8.43 11.65
CA GLN A 85 14.43 7.39 12.19
C GLN A 85 15.11 6.60 11.05
N LEU A 86 14.38 6.38 9.96
CA LEU A 86 14.91 5.74 8.76
C LEU A 86 15.96 6.62 8.07
N ASP A 87 15.68 7.91 7.89
CA ASP A 87 16.64 8.89 7.35
C ASP A 87 17.90 9.00 8.23
N GLN A 88 17.75 8.99 9.56
CA GLN A 88 18.90 8.94 10.49
C GLN A 88 19.71 7.65 10.37
N SER A 89 19.06 6.50 10.14
CA SER A 89 19.76 5.22 9.93
C SER A 89 20.57 5.24 8.62
N ILE A 90 20.00 5.78 7.54
CA ILE A 90 20.67 5.92 6.24
C ILE A 90 21.89 6.85 6.36
N SER A 91 21.71 8.00 7.02
CA SER A 91 22.79 8.99 7.23
C SER A 91 23.94 8.42 8.06
N LYS A 92 23.66 7.57 9.05
CA LYS A 92 24.68 6.87 9.84
C LYS A 92 25.43 5.82 9.02
N THR A 93 24.77 5.13 8.11
CA THR A 93 25.41 4.18 7.18
C THR A 93 26.34 4.90 6.21
N THR A 94 25.96 6.06 5.70
CA THR A 94 26.81 6.87 4.79
C THR A 94 28.06 7.43 5.48
N ASN A 95 28.00 7.75 6.78
CA ASN A 95 29.16 8.23 7.53
C ASN A 95 30.13 7.11 7.98
N ASN A 96 29.73 5.84 7.86
CA ASN A 96 30.49 4.66 8.28
C ASN A 96 31.14 3.90 7.12
N HIS A 97 31.35 4.51 5.95
CA HIS A 97 32.05 3.89 4.81
C HIS A 97 33.52 3.47 5.08
N ASN A 98 33.99 3.51 6.34
CA ASN A 98 35.24 2.90 6.76
C ASN A 98 35.09 1.63 7.62
N THR A 99 33.88 1.10 7.84
CA THR A 99 33.73 -0.20 8.53
C THR A 99 32.61 -1.05 7.95
N ILE A 100 33.05 -2.11 7.29
CA ILE A 100 32.25 -3.19 6.70
C ILE A 100 31.46 -3.91 7.80
N VAL A 101 30.22 -4.28 7.45
CA VAL A 101 29.19 -5.06 8.16
C VAL A 101 28.64 -4.50 9.47
N ASN A 102 27.37 -4.09 9.42
CA ASN A 102 26.38 -4.59 10.39
C ASN A 102 24.98 -4.62 9.77
N THR A 103 24.45 -5.84 9.69
CA THR A 103 23.06 -6.21 9.43
C THR A 103 22.09 -5.28 10.16
N PRO A 104 20.96 -4.86 9.55
CA PRO A 104 19.94 -4.08 10.23
C PRO A 104 19.58 -4.78 11.53
N SER A 105 19.76 -4.09 12.66
CA SER A 105 19.54 -4.67 13.98
C SER A 105 18.10 -5.20 14.04
N LYS A 106 17.92 -6.49 14.40
CA LYS A 106 16.62 -7.20 14.48
C LYS A 106 15.51 -6.40 15.18
N LYS A 107 15.86 -5.42 16.01
CA LYS A 107 14.97 -4.50 16.71
C LYS A 107 14.16 -3.58 15.77
N TYR A 108 14.74 -3.14 14.65
CA TYR A 108 14.04 -2.29 13.68
C TYR A 108 13.12 -3.10 12.75
N GLN A 109 13.48 -4.34 12.43
CA GLN A 109 12.63 -5.24 11.62
C GLN A 109 11.30 -5.57 12.31
N HIS A 110 11.27 -5.58 13.66
CA HIS A 110 10.06 -5.87 14.42
C HIS A 110 9.10 -4.67 14.54
N ASN A 111 9.60 -3.43 14.40
CA ASN A 111 8.79 -2.20 14.47
C ASN A 111 8.46 -1.58 13.10
N THR A 112 9.27 -1.79 12.06
CA THR A 112 8.96 -1.29 10.71
C THR A 112 7.69 -1.91 10.12
N ALA A 113 7.37 -3.14 10.51
CA ALA A 113 6.11 -3.78 10.11
C ALA A 113 4.89 -3.19 10.85
N ILE A 114 5.12 -2.63 12.05
CA ILE A 114 4.08 -2.04 12.87
C ILE A 114 3.84 -0.58 12.44
N ASP A 115 4.87 0.18 12.04
CA ASP A 115 4.74 1.61 11.71
C ASP A 115 4.24 1.93 10.28
N ALA A 116 3.98 0.92 9.44
CA ALA A 116 3.23 1.07 8.18
C ALA A 116 1.70 1.28 8.39
N ILE A 117 1.27 1.79 9.55
CA ILE A 117 -0.13 1.88 10.01
C ILE A 117 -1.03 2.64 9.02
N GLN A 118 -0.45 3.56 8.24
CA GLN A 118 -1.16 4.34 7.23
C GLN A 118 -1.07 3.76 5.82
N MET A 119 -0.62 2.52 5.61
CA MET A 119 -0.56 1.90 4.29
C MET A 119 -1.69 0.88 4.09
N VAL A 120 -2.19 0.79 2.86
CA VAL A 120 -3.18 -0.22 2.50
C VAL A 120 -2.52 -1.59 2.39
N LYS A 121 -3.23 -2.65 2.79
CA LYS A 121 -2.77 -4.05 2.64
C LYS A 121 -2.85 -4.55 1.19
N ILE A 122 -2.07 -3.96 0.30
CA ILE A 122 -1.80 -4.44 -1.06
C ILE A 122 -0.40 -5.06 -1.15
N LYS A 123 -0.18 -5.97 -2.09
CA LYS A 123 1.07 -6.76 -2.17
C LYS A 123 2.31 -5.90 -2.45
N ASN A 124 2.18 -4.87 -3.28
CA ASN A 124 3.30 -4.05 -3.73
C ASN A 124 3.03 -2.57 -3.46
N ILE A 125 3.85 -1.96 -2.60
CA ILE A 125 3.86 -0.52 -2.34
C ILE A 125 5.28 0.00 -2.57
N PHE A 126 5.38 1.09 -3.34
CA PHE A 126 6.61 1.82 -3.59
C PHE A 126 6.51 3.21 -2.97
N PHE A 127 7.66 3.74 -2.56
CA PHE A 127 7.76 5.07 -1.97
C PHE A 127 8.57 5.99 -2.87
N ILE A 128 8.09 7.22 -3.04
CA ILE A 128 8.76 8.29 -3.79
C ILE A 128 9.18 9.42 -2.85
N ARG A 129 10.34 10.02 -3.10
CA ARG A 129 10.91 11.14 -2.34
C ARG A 129 10.72 12.45 -3.08
#